data_AF-A0A413RML4-F1
#
_entry.id   AF-A0A413RML4-F1
#
_cell.length_a   1.000
_cell.length_b   1.000
_cell.length_c   1.000
_cell.angle_alpha   90.00
_cell.angle_beta   90.00
_cell.angle_gamma   90.00
#
_symmetry.space_group_name_H-M   'P 1'
#
loop_
_entity.id
_entity.type
_entity.pdbx_description
1 polymer ?
#
loop_
_entity_poly.entity_id
_entity_poly.type
_entity_poly.pdbx_seq_one_letter_code
_entity_poly.pdbx_strand_id
1 'polypeptide(L)'
;MLAVGACGSQTDLAEDRAHTLQVDVLAVSTAAAAKKWDAVESALTAARKQLDAGLDAGEISTSRYHEIDAALDRVAAEVAAAEDRAAAAAVAKAKSEAAAKVKATATASPSADSTSVPTAKAPSAPKAGNKGKGADNGKGPGSKHPPHPKKDK
;
A
#
# COMPACT_ATOMS: atom_id res chain seq x y z
N MET A 1 25.09 -11.55 -48.34
CA MET A 1 25.60 -12.71 -47.60
C MET A 1 25.65 -12.34 -46.13
N LEU A 2 24.70 -12.84 -45.34
CA LEU A 2 24.76 -12.70 -43.88
C LEU A 2 25.75 -13.74 -43.38
N ALA A 3 26.93 -13.29 -42.98
CA ALA A 3 27.86 -14.12 -42.23
C ALA A 3 27.27 -14.35 -40.84
N VAL A 4 26.62 -15.50 -40.65
CA VAL A 4 26.39 -16.07 -39.32
C VAL A 4 27.77 -16.52 -38.83
N GLY A 5 28.43 -15.63 -38.09
CA GLY A 5 29.66 -15.96 -37.37
C GLY A 5 29.38 -17.12 -36.43
N ALA A 6 30.19 -18.16 -36.57
CA ALA A 6 30.10 -19.40 -35.83
C ALA A 6 30.03 -19.14 -34.31
N CYS A 7 28.99 -19.70 -33.71
CA CYS A 7 28.84 -19.97 -32.29
C CYS A 7 29.89 -21.02 -31.88
N GLY A 8 31.14 -20.59 -31.72
CA GLY A 8 32.28 -21.49 -31.57
C GLY A 8 33.48 -20.81 -30.93
N SER A 9 33.41 -20.62 -29.62
CA SER A 9 34.55 -20.35 -28.75
C SER A 9 34.11 -20.73 -27.35
N GLN A 10 34.90 -21.58 -26.68
CA GLN A 10 34.86 -21.87 -25.25
C GLN A 10 33.92 -20.94 -24.49
N THR A 11 32.79 -21.45 -23.99
CA THR A 11 31.79 -20.61 -23.32
C THR A 11 32.50 -19.81 -22.25
N ASP A 12 32.49 -18.48 -22.39
CA ASP A 12 33.08 -17.49 -21.47
C ASP A 12 32.49 -17.55 -20.05
N LEU A 13 31.52 -18.44 -19.86
CA LEU A 13 30.72 -18.70 -18.69
C LEU A 13 30.34 -20.20 -18.71
N ALA A 14 30.70 -20.95 -17.67
CA ALA A 14 30.27 -22.34 -17.54
C ALA A 14 28.74 -22.51 -17.53
N GLU A 15 28.22 -23.63 -18.04
CA GLU A 15 26.77 -23.85 -18.21
C GLU A 15 26.02 -23.83 -16.87
N ASP A 16 26.51 -24.55 -15.85
CA ASP A 16 25.94 -24.56 -14.50
C ASP A 16 25.91 -23.16 -13.87
N ARG A 17 26.95 -22.37 -14.16
CA ARG A 17 27.07 -20.99 -13.69
C ARG A 17 26.05 -20.08 -14.38
N ALA A 18 25.84 -20.25 -15.68
CA ALA A 18 24.83 -19.54 -16.44
C ALA A 18 23.42 -19.86 -15.93
N HIS A 19 23.11 -21.14 -15.67
CA HIS A 19 21.83 -21.54 -15.10
C HIS A 19 21.59 -20.89 -13.73
N THR A 20 22.60 -20.90 -12.86
CA THR A 20 22.47 -20.28 -11.53
C THR A 20 22.23 -18.77 -11.62
N LEU A 21 22.94 -18.06 -12.50
CA LEU A 21 22.71 -16.63 -12.73
C LEU A 21 21.29 -16.32 -13.22
N GLN A 22 20.72 -17.18 -14.07
CA GLN A 22 19.32 -17.03 -14.52
C GLN A 22 18.33 -17.20 -13.36
N VAL A 23 18.58 -18.17 -12.46
CA VAL A 23 17.78 -18.37 -11.24
C VAL A 23 17.86 -17.14 -10.33
N ASP A 24 19.05 -16.57 -10.14
CA ASP A 24 19.25 -15.38 -9.31
C ASP A 24 18.50 -14.15 -9.86
N VAL A 25 18.50 -13.95 -11.18
CA VAL A 25 17.75 -12.87 -11.83
C VAL A 25 16.23 -13.04 -11.65
N LEU A 26 15.73 -14.28 -11.74
CA LEU A 26 14.33 -14.57 -11.47
C LEU A 26 13.96 -14.31 -9.99
N ALA A 27 14.87 -14.64 -9.07
CA ALA A 27 14.67 -14.37 -7.64
C ALA A 27 14.59 -12.87 -7.35
N VAL A 28 15.50 -12.07 -7.93
CA VAL A 28 15.50 -10.60 -7.82
C VAL A 28 14.19 -10.00 -8.32
N SER A 29 13.76 -10.37 -9.53
CA SER A 29 12.51 -9.85 -10.11
C SER A 29 11.27 -10.24 -9.31
N THR A 30 11.20 -11.49 -8.81
CA THR A 30 10.10 -11.96 -7.96
C THR A 30 10.07 -11.22 -6.61
N ALA A 31 11.23 -11.01 -5.98
CA ALA A 31 11.33 -10.29 -4.72
C ALA A 31 10.97 -8.81 -4.89
N ALA A 32 11.41 -8.17 -5.97
CA ALA A 32 11.07 -6.79 -6.29
C ALA A 32 9.57 -6.61 -6.55
N ALA A 33 8.95 -7.53 -7.30
CA ALA A 33 7.50 -7.54 -7.52
C ALA A 33 6.72 -7.70 -6.21
N ALA A 34 7.24 -8.49 -5.28
CA ALA A 34 6.68 -8.66 -3.93
C ALA A 34 7.03 -7.52 -2.95
N LYS A 35 7.78 -6.49 -3.38
CA LYS A 35 8.29 -5.38 -2.55
C LYS A 35 9.12 -5.84 -1.35
N LYS A 36 9.83 -6.97 -1.50
CA LYS A 36 10.72 -7.53 -0.48
C LYS A 36 12.14 -7.04 -0.73
N TRP A 37 12.42 -5.78 -0.42
CA TRP A 37 13.67 -5.11 -0.79
C TRP A 37 14.91 -5.77 -0.15
N ASP A 38 14.83 -6.18 1.12
CA ASP A 38 15.92 -6.93 1.79
C ASP A 38 16.27 -8.25 1.06
N ALA A 39 15.25 -8.92 0.51
CA ALA A 39 15.44 -10.15 -0.25
C ALA A 39 16.07 -9.88 -1.62
N VAL A 40 15.75 -8.73 -2.25
CA VAL A 40 16.40 -8.29 -3.48
C VAL A 40 17.87 -7.99 -3.24
N GLU A 41 18.20 -7.24 -2.18
CA GLU A 41 19.59 -6.90 -1.84
C GLU A 41 20.40 -8.17 -1.51
N SER A 42 19.82 -9.10 -0.76
CA SER A 42 20.44 -10.39 -0.46
C SER A 42 20.71 -11.21 -1.73
N ALA A 43 19.76 -11.24 -2.67
CA ALA A 43 19.93 -11.94 -3.94
C ALA A 43 20.99 -11.30 -4.85
N LEU A 44 21.04 -9.96 -4.94
CA LEU A 44 22.10 -9.25 -5.67
C LEU A 44 23.48 -9.49 -5.07
N THR A 45 23.57 -9.50 -3.74
CA THR A 45 24.83 -9.80 -3.03
C THR A 45 25.28 -11.24 -3.27
N ALA A 46 24.34 -12.20 -3.25
CA ALA A 46 24.62 -13.58 -3.58
C ALA A 46 25.12 -13.73 -5.03
N ALA A 47 24.46 -13.08 -5.99
CA ALA A 47 24.86 -13.10 -7.39
C ALA A 47 26.29 -12.56 -7.61
N ARG A 48 26.67 -11.47 -6.93
CA ARG A 48 28.05 -10.94 -6.96
C ARG A 48 29.07 -11.94 -6.40
N LYS A 49 28.80 -12.54 -5.24
CA LYS A 49 29.69 -13.57 -4.65
C LYS A 49 29.86 -14.77 -5.57
N GLN A 50 28.79 -15.15 -6.27
CA GLN A 50 28.82 -16.24 -7.24
C GLN A 50 29.64 -15.88 -8.49
N LEU A 51 29.60 -14.60 -8.91
CA LEU A 51 30.42 -14.07 -9.98
C LEU A 51 31.91 -14.06 -9.61
N ASP A 52 32.24 -13.62 -8.40
CA ASP A 52 33.60 -13.64 -7.85
C ASP A 52 34.15 -15.07 -7.78
N ALA A 53 33.37 -16.01 -7.23
CA ALA A 53 33.76 -17.42 -7.15
C ALA A 53 33.98 -18.04 -8.53
N GLY A 54 33.17 -17.65 -9.54
CA GLY A 54 33.33 -18.12 -10.91
C GLY A 54 34.58 -17.56 -11.59
N LEU A 55 34.95 -16.31 -11.29
CA LEU A 55 36.22 -15.73 -11.76
C LEU A 55 37.43 -16.44 -11.12
N ASP A 56 37.38 -16.65 -9.80
CA ASP A 56 38.45 -17.35 -9.05
C ASP A 56 38.62 -18.81 -9.51
N ALA A 57 37.53 -19.47 -9.88
CA ALA A 57 37.54 -20.83 -10.41
C ALA A 57 37.95 -20.92 -11.90
N GLY A 58 38.09 -19.77 -12.59
CA GLY A 58 38.36 -19.73 -14.04
C GLY A 58 37.17 -20.16 -14.90
N GLU A 59 35.97 -20.23 -14.32
CA GLU A 59 34.70 -20.56 -14.98
C GLU A 59 34.09 -19.37 -15.72
N ILE A 60 34.62 -18.17 -15.47
CA ILE A 60 34.22 -16.90 -16.07
C ILE A 60 35.48 -16.14 -16.47
N SER A 61 35.56 -15.63 -17.69
CA SER A 61 36.67 -14.73 -18.02
C SER A 61 36.54 -13.38 -17.33
N THR A 62 37.66 -12.68 -17.17
CA THR A 62 37.69 -11.32 -16.64
C THR A 62 36.82 -10.36 -17.46
N SER A 63 36.81 -10.49 -18.79
CA SER A 63 35.96 -9.65 -19.65
C SER A 63 34.48 -9.89 -19.34
N ARG A 64 34.08 -11.17 -19.24
CA ARG A 64 32.70 -11.54 -18.97
C ARG A 64 32.27 -11.17 -17.55
N TYR A 65 33.18 -11.28 -16.58
CA TYR A 65 32.98 -10.81 -15.22
C TYR A 65 32.59 -9.33 -15.20
N HIS A 66 33.39 -8.46 -15.82
CA HIS A 66 33.12 -7.01 -15.83
C HIS A 66 31.80 -6.64 -16.51
N GLU A 67 31.43 -7.35 -17.59
CA GLU A 67 30.13 -7.15 -18.24
C GLU A 67 28.96 -7.50 -17.31
N ILE A 68 29.04 -8.64 -16.62
CA ILE A 68 27.98 -9.10 -15.72
C ILE A 68 27.90 -8.20 -14.48
N ASP A 69 29.04 -7.81 -13.91
CA ASP A 69 29.10 -6.92 -12.75
C ASP A 69 28.47 -5.54 -13.07
N ALA A 70 28.83 -4.95 -14.21
CA ALA A 70 28.21 -3.71 -14.67
C ALA A 70 26.69 -3.85 -14.93
N ALA A 71 26.22 -5.03 -15.35
CA ALA A 71 24.80 -5.31 -15.47
C ALA A 71 24.12 -5.42 -14.09
N LEU A 72 24.74 -6.06 -13.10
CA LEU A 72 24.24 -6.13 -11.72
C LEU A 72 24.14 -4.74 -11.08
N ASP A 73 25.08 -3.84 -11.37
CA ASP A 73 25.02 -2.45 -10.94
C ASP A 73 23.82 -1.70 -11.51
N ARG A 74 23.52 -1.89 -12.81
CA ARG A 74 22.31 -1.30 -13.42
C ARG A 74 21.04 -1.84 -12.76
N VAL A 75 20.98 -3.14 -12.49
CA VAL A 75 19.83 -3.75 -11.79
C VAL A 75 19.70 -3.18 -10.38
N ALA A 76 20.80 -3.02 -9.64
CA ALA A 76 20.77 -2.40 -8.31
C ALA A 76 20.22 -0.97 -8.35
N ALA A 77 20.64 -0.17 -9.34
CA ALA A 77 20.12 1.18 -9.54
C ALA A 77 18.62 1.19 -9.90
N GLU A 78 18.17 0.27 -10.76
CA GLU A 78 16.76 0.15 -11.13
C GLU A 78 15.88 -0.29 -9.95
N VAL A 79 16.38 -1.19 -9.10
CA VAL A 79 15.72 -1.63 -7.87
C VAL A 79 15.56 -0.46 -6.91
N ALA A 80 16.62 0.31 -6.66
CA ALA A 80 16.56 1.51 -5.80
C ALA A 80 15.51 2.51 -6.33
N ALA A 81 15.50 2.77 -7.64
CA ALA A 81 14.49 3.63 -8.25
C ALA A 81 13.06 3.04 -8.18
N ALA A 82 12.91 1.72 -8.16
CA ALA A 82 11.62 1.07 -7.96
C ALA A 82 11.14 1.18 -6.51
N GLU A 83 12.04 1.04 -5.53
CA GLU A 83 11.76 1.23 -4.11
C GLU A 83 11.31 2.67 -3.82
N ASP A 84 12.04 3.67 -4.32
CA ASP A 84 11.68 5.08 -4.19
C ASP A 84 10.29 5.38 -4.76
N ARG A 85 9.99 4.85 -5.95
CA ARG A 85 8.65 4.98 -6.58
C ARG A 85 7.57 4.30 -5.72
N ALA A 86 7.85 3.14 -5.15
CA ALA A 86 6.91 2.44 -4.28
C ALA A 86 6.64 3.21 -2.99
N ALA A 87 7.67 3.82 -2.39
CA ALA A 87 7.54 4.68 -1.21
C ALA A 87 6.71 5.94 -1.53
N ALA A 88 7.00 6.62 -2.63
CA ALA A 88 6.25 7.80 -3.07
C ALA A 88 4.77 7.47 -3.34
N ALA A 89 4.49 6.32 -3.97
CA ALA A 89 3.12 5.86 -4.22
C ALA A 89 2.36 5.56 -2.92
N ALA A 90 3.03 4.99 -1.91
CA ALA A 90 2.42 4.74 -0.59
C ALA A 90 2.03 6.05 0.12
N VAL A 91 2.89 7.07 0.07
CA VAL A 91 2.60 8.40 0.64
C VAL A 91 1.43 9.07 -0.09
N ALA A 92 1.40 9.01 -1.43
CA ALA A 92 0.30 9.56 -2.22
C ALA A 92 -1.04 8.88 -1.90
N LYS A 93 -1.04 7.55 -1.76
CA LYS A 93 -2.23 6.78 -1.36
C LYS A 93 -2.70 7.14 0.04
N ALA A 94 -1.80 7.25 1.01
CA ALA A 94 -2.17 7.65 2.37
C ALA A 94 -2.79 9.06 2.41
N LYS A 95 -2.26 10.00 1.63
CA LYS A 95 -2.83 11.35 1.50
C LYS A 95 -4.23 11.35 0.87
N SER A 96 -4.46 10.56 -0.18
CA SER A 96 -5.78 10.49 -0.82
C SER A 96 -6.83 9.83 0.09
N GLU A 97 -6.46 8.79 0.83
CA GLU A 97 -7.34 8.15 1.81
C GLU A 97 -7.68 9.10 2.98
N ALA A 98 -6.72 9.88 3.47
CA ALA A 98 -6.96 10.90 4.49
C ALA A 98 -7.92 11.99 3.99
N ALA A 99 -7.72 12.48 2.76
CA ALA A 99 -8.61 13.47 2.14
C ALA A 99 -10.03 12.93 1.94
N ALA A 100 -10.17 11.66 1.54
CA ALA A 100 -11.48 11.01 1.41
C ALA A 100 -12.20 10.89 2.76
N LYS A 101 -11.49 10.57 3.84
CA LYS A 101 -12.05 10.51 5.21
C LYS A 101 -12.53 11.87 5.71
N VAL A 102 -11.75 12.94 5.49
CA VAL A 102 -12.15 14.31 5.87
C VAL A 102 -13.38 14.78 5.07
N LYS A 103 -13.46 14.44 3.78
CA LYS A 103 -14.65 14.79 2.97
C LYS A 103 -15.90 14.06 3.46
N ALA A 104 -15.78 12.79 3.86
CA ALA A 104 -16.90 12.01 4.38
C ALA A 104 -17.42 12.54 5.73
N THR A 105 -16.54 12.98 6.64
CA THR A 105 -16.95 13.56 7.92
C THR A 105 -17.50 14.98 7.80
N ALA A 106 -17.05 15.77 6.83
CA ALA A 106 -17.60 17.10 6.56
C ALA A 106 -19.04 17.05 6.00
N THR A 107 -19.40 16.05 5.22
CA THR A 107 -20.78 15.82 4.75
C THR A 107 -21.71 15.18 5.78
N ALA A 108 -21.17 14.68 6.90
CA ALA A 108 -21.96 14.05 7.97
C ALA A 108 -22.33 15.04 9.10
N SER A 109 -22.19 16.35 8.88
CA SER A 109 -22.74 17.33 9.81
C SER A 109 -24.27 17.23 9.79
N PRO A 110 -24.92 16.96 10.94
CA PRO A 110 -26.36 16.76 10.99
C PRO A 110 -27.05 18.05 10.58
N SER A 111 -28.04 17.91 9.70
CA SER A 111 -29.13 18.87 9.58
C SER A 111 -29.72 19.05 10.98
N ALA A 112 -29.25 20.07 11.68
CA ALA A 112 -29.93 20.63 12.82
C ALA A 112 -31.29 21.09 12.31
N ASP A 113 -32.32 20.42 12.82
CA ASP A 113 -33.57 21.02 13.28
C ASP A 113 -33.88 22.40 12.69
N SER A 114 -34.65 22.42 11.59
CA SER A 114 -35.44 23.58 11.21
C SER A 114 -36.90 23.27 11.47
N THR A 115 -37.24 23.03 12.74
CA THR A 115 -38.63 23.12 13.20
C THR A 115 -38.97 24.59 13.43
N SER A 116 -39.67 25.14 12.42
CA SER A 116 -40.72 26.17 12.50
C SER A 116 -40.41 27.56 13.10
N VAL A 117 -40.59 28.59 12.26
CA VAL A 117 -41.44 29.72 12.67
C VAL A 117 -42.54 29.89 11.61
N PRO A 118 -43.82 29.66 11.96
CA PRO A 118 -44.95 29.94 11.08
C PRO A 118 -45.18 31.45 10.96
N THR A 119 -45.65 31.84 9.78
CA THR A 119 -46.10 33.18 9.36
C THR A 119 -46.87 33.95 10.45
N ALA A 120 -46.31 35.08 10.91
CA ALA A 120 -47.05 36.09 11.66
C ALA A 120 -47.85 36.97 10.69
N LYS A 121 -49.13 36.64 10.56
CA LYS A 121 -50.17 37.51 9.99
C LYS A 121 -50.52 38.60 11.02
N ALA A 122 -50.91 39.76 10.50
CA ALA A 122 -51.33 41.00 11.18
C ALA A 122 -52.23 40.84 12.43
N PRO A 123 -52.27 41.86 13.32
CA PRO A 123 -52.91 41.77 14.63
C PRO A 123 -54.44 41.80 14.53
N SER A 124 -55.09 40.85 15.22
CA SER A 124 -56.50 40.94 15.59
C SER A 124 -56.62 40.69 17.10
N ALA A 125 -57.24 41.65 17.76
CA ALA A 125 -57.50 41.74 19.20
C ALA A 125 -58.48 40.64 19.70
N PRO A 126 -58.59 40.45 21.03
CA PRO A 126 -58.86 39.16 21.65
C PRO A 126 -60.35 38.92 21.92
N LYS A 127 -60.74 37.64 22.09
CA LYS A 127 -61.88 37.30 22.95
C LYS A 127 -61.80 35.88 23.51
N ALA A 128 -61.70 35.87 24.84
CA ALA A 128 -62.38 35.04 25.83
C ALA A 128 -62.45 33.53 25.61
N GLY A 129 -61.89 32.81 26.58
CA GLY A 129 -61.80 31.36 26.58
C GLY A 129 -63.11 30.64 26.92
N ASN A 130 -63.03 29.31 26.88
CA ASN A 130 -63.82 28.48 27.76
C ASN A 130 -63.16 27.10 27.97
N LYS A 131 -63.48 26.54 29.14
CA LYS A 131 -62.98 25.33 29.79
C LYS A 131 -63.16 24.03 28.99
N GLY A 132 -62.31 23.07 29.30
CA GLY A 132 -62.55 21.62 29.22
C GLY A 132 -61.22 20.87 29.31
N LYS A 133 -60.69 20.55 30.50
CA LYS A 133 -60.98 19.37 31.34
C LYS A 133 -61.03 18.07 30.55
N GLY A 134 -59.92 17.33 30.58
CA GLY A 134 -59.80 15.96 30.11
C GLY A 134 -58.47 15.39 30.61
N ALA A 135 -58.52 14.72 31.76
CA ALA A 135 -57.48 13.80 32.19
C ALA A 135 -57.54 12.57 31.29
N ASP A 136 -56.40 11.98 30.92
CA ASP A 136 -56.30 10.53 30.98
C ASP A 136 -54.87 10.02 31.03
N ASN A 137 -54.73 8.88 31.69
CA ASN A 137 -53.50 8.25 32.13
C ASN A 137 -52.86 7.44 30.99
N GLY A 138 -51.53 7.47 30.90
CA GLY A 138 -50.75 6.61 30.01
C GLY A 138 -49.50 6.08 30.71
N LYS A 139 -49.68 5.07 31.54
CA LYS A 139 -48.65 4.31 32.26
C LYS A 139 -47.98 3.31 31.31
N GLY A 140 -46.64 3.29 31.25
CA GLY A 140 -45.89 2.24 30.54
C GLY A 140 -44.38 2.32 30.77
N PRO A 141 -43.65 1.18 30.82
CA PRO A 141 -42.71 0.94 31.91
C PRO A 141 -41.25 0.76 31.49
N GLY A 142 -40.36 0.91 32.47
CA GLY A 142 -39.34 -0.11 32.73
C GLY A 142 -37.99 0.03 32.02
N SER A 143 -37.03 0.57 32.77
CA SER A 143 -35.77 -0.10 33.12
C SER A 143 -34.91 -0.72 32.01
N LYS A 144 -33.64 -0.29 31.92
CA LYS A 144 -32.48 -1.08 32.39
C LYS A 144 -31.16 -0.38 32.03
N HIS A 145 -30.42 0.00 33.07
CA HIS A 145 -28.99 0.28 33.02
C HIS A 145 -28.23 -0.96 32.53
N PRO A 146 -27.28 -0.84 31.58
CA PRO A 146 -26.31 -1.89 31.33
C PRO A 146 -25.17 -1.87 32.38
N PRO A 147 -24.67 -3.04 32.80
CA PRO A 147 -23.68 -3.19 33.88
C PRO A 147 -22.24 -2.91 33.44
N HIS A 148 -21.43 -2.39 34.37
CA HIS A 148 -19.98 -2.22 34.24
C HIS A 148 -19.24 -3.57 34.17
N PRO A 149 -18.18 -3.69 33.33
CA PRO A 149 -17.31 -4.86 33.31
C PRO A 149 -16.37 -4.89 34.53
N LYS A 150 -16.33 -6.03 35.23
CA LYS A 150 -15.34 -6.29 36.27
C LYS A 150 -14.01 -6.68 35.63
N LYS A 151 -12.95 -6.01 36.10
CA LYS A 151 -11.54 -6.30 35.84
C LYS A 151 -11.00 -7.37 36.79
N ASP A 152 -10.00 -8.08 36.29
CA ASP A 152 -8.88 -8.75 36.96
C ASP A 152 -9.18 -9.98 37.84
N LYS A 153 -8.63 -11.15 37.47
CA LYS A 153 -7.28 -11.61 37.86
C LYS A 153 -6.93 -12.96 37.22
#